data_AF-U9VUM6-F1
#
_entry.id   AF-U9VUM6-F1
#
_cell.length_a   1.000
_cell.length_b   1.000
_cell.length_c   1.000
_cell.angle_alpha   90.00
_cell.angle_beta   90.00
_cell.angle_gamma   90.00
#
_symmetry.space_group_name_H-M   'P 1'
#
loop_
_entity.id
_entity.type
_entity.pdbx_description
1 polymer ?
#
loop_
_entity_poly.entity_id
_entity_poly.type
_entity_poly.pdbx_seq_one_letter_code
_entity_poly.pdbx_strand_id
1 'polypeptide(L)'
;MISVQPPPGAAMVQPACLQPASLNGYQARLHPWCIVRRLPKMQRIVVGRFRKGNDADEHVRSLRKLIPQGEFIVMFDPGDLASNP
;
A
#
# COMPACT_ATOMS: atom_id res chain seq x y z
N MET A 1 24.07 -44.90 -8.89
CA MET A 1 22.79 -44.34 -9.36
C MET A 1 22.63 -42.95 -8.78
N ILE A 2 21.99 -42.06 -9.55
CA ILE A 2 22.27 -40.64 -9.65
C ILE A 2 21.81 -39.80 -8.43
N SER A 3 22.62 -38.79 -8.12
CA SER A 3 22.32 -37.68 -7.21
C SER A 3 21.18 -36.83 -7.75
N VAL A 4 20.09 -36.70 -7.00
CA VAL A 4 19.02 -35.73 -7.29
C VAL A 4 19.35 -34.46 -6.52
N GLN A 5 19.95 -33.48 -7.23
CA GLN A 5 19.94 -32.11 -6.75
C GLN A 5 18.52 -31.53 -6.87
N PRO A 6 17.99 -30.87 -5.83
CA PRO A 6 16.81 -30.03 -5.95
C PRO A 6 17.13 -28.74 -6.75
N PRO A 7 16.22 -28.26 -7.62
CA PRO A 7 16.44 -27.05 -8.41
C PRO A 7 16.51 -25.78 -7.54
N PRO A 8 17.31 -24.77 -7.95
CA PRO A 8 17.61 -23.58 -7.18
C PRO A 8 16.48 -22.55 -7.33
N GLY A 9 15.85 -22.19 -6.23
CA GLY A 9 14.79 -21.19 -6.26
C GLY A 9 14.03 -21.14 -4.95
N ALA A 10 14.73 -20.86 -3.86
CA ALA A 10 14.14 -20.50 -2.59
C ALA A 10 13.18 -19.31 -2.78
N ALA A 11 11.88 -19.57 -2.90
CA ALA A 11 10.86 -18.58 -2.60
C ALA A 11 10.84 -18.39 -1.08
N MET A 12 11.82 -17.65 -0.59
CA MET A 12 11.79 -17.07 0.73
C MET A 12 10.57 -16.15 0.83
N VAL A 13 9.68 -16.50 1.74
CA VAL A 13 8.89 -15.60 2.60
C VAL A 13 8.50 -14.25 1.97
N GLN A 14 7.27 -14.17 1.50
CA GLN A 14 6.54 -12.90 1.54
C GLN A 14 5.37 -13.07 2.51
N PRO A 15 5.32 -12.36 3.65
CA PRO A 15 4.08 -12.17 4.34
C PRO A 15 3.33 -11.14 3.51
N ALA A 16 2.56 -11.59 2.52
CA ALA A 16 1.73 -10.72 1.71
C ALA A 16 0.55 -10.24 2.58
N CYS A 17 0.83 -9.32 3.49
CA CYS A 17 -0.13 -8.42 4.08
C CYS A 17 -1.01 -7.89 2.95
N LEU A 18 -2.26 -8.36 2.90
CA LEU A 18 -3.40 -7.75 2.20
C LEU A 18 -3.00 -6.93 0.96
N GLN A 19 -2.60 -7.60 -0.11
CA GLN A 19 -2.54 -6.97 -1.43
C GLN A 19 -3.99 -6.65 -1.81
N PRO A 20 -4.41 -5.37 -1.95
CA PRO A 20 -5.72 -5.10 -2.52
C PRO A 20 -5.67 -5.62 -3.94
N ALA A 21 -6.42 -6.70 -4.18
CA ALA A 21 -6.58 -7.31 -5.49
C ALA A 21 -6.79 -6.21 -6.54
N SER A 22 -5.80 -6.10 -7.42
CA SER A 22 -5.96 -5.72 -8.81
C SER A 22 -6.84 -4.48 -9.07
N LEU A 23 -6.44 -3.31 -8.57
CA LEU A 23 -6.73 -2.10 -9.32
C LEU A 23 -5.86 -2.17 -10.57
N ASN A 24 -6.46 -2.58 -11.70
CA ASN A 24 -5.88 -2.58 -13.04
C ASN A 24 -4.85 -1.43 -13.14
N GLY A 25 -3.55 -1.68 -13.36
CA GLY A 25 -2.45 -0.73 -13.02
C GLY A 25 -2.61 0.72 -13.50
N TYR A 26 -3.51 0.97 -14.46
CA TYR A 26 -4.02 2.30 -14.80
C TYR A 26 -4.73 3.04 -13.65
N GLN A 27 -5.67 2.41 -12.96
CA GLN A 27 -6.43 3.02 -11.86
C GLN A 27 -5.56 3.35 -10.65
N ALA A 28 -4.51 2.54 -10.40
CA ALA A 28 -3.52 2.84 -9.36
C ALA A 28 -2.73 4.12 -9.70
N ARG A 29 -2.31 4.27 -10.97
CA ARG A 29 -1.66 5.49 -11.47
C ARG A 29 -2.55 6.73 -11.41
N LEU A 30 -3.87 6.56 -11.53
CA LEU A 30 -4.82 7.66 -11.44
C LEU A 30 -4.99 8.20 -10.00
N HIS A 31 -4.66 7.42 -8.98
CA HIS A 31 -4.84 7.79 -7.58
C HIS A 31 -3.54 7.61 -6.79
N PRO A 32 -2.50 8.41 -7.11
CA PRO A 32 -1.18 8.20 -6.56
C PRO A 32 -1.05 8.71 -5.12
N TRP A 33 -2.06 9.42 -4.59
CA TRP A 33 -2.04 9.89 -3.21
C TRP A 33 -2.81 8.92 -2.33
N CYS A 34 -2.24 8.47 -1.23
CA CYS A 34 -2.92 7.59 -0.29
C CYS A 34 -2.81 8.13 1.14
N ILE A 35 -3.87 7.94 1.93
CA ILE A 35 -3.87 8.27 3.35
C ILE A 35 -3.64 6.99 4.13
N VAL A 36 -2.59 6.96 4.93
CA VAL A 36 -2.24 5.84 5.78
C VAL A 36 -2.50 6.22 7.23
N ARG A 37 -3.28 5.41 7.94
CA ARG A 37 -3.44 5.51 9.38
C ARG A 37 -2.45 4.57 10.06
N ARG A 38 -1.66 5.11 10.99
CA ARG A 38 -0.83 4.30 11.88
C ARG A 38 -1.68 3.81 13.05
N LEU A 39 -1.59 2.51 13.32
CA LEU A 39 -2.20 1.87 14.46
C LEU A 39 -1.14 1.50 15.50
N PRO A 40 -1.55 1.25 16.75
CA PRO A 40 -0.70 0.59 17.74
C PRO A 40 -0.12 -0.71 17.18
N LYS A 41 1.01 -1.15 17.72
CA LYS A 41 1.74 -2.35 17.26
C LYS A 41 2.35 -2.22 15.86
N MET A 42 2.75 -1.01 15.47
CA MET A 42 3.48 -0.75 14.22
C MET A 42 2.67 -1.13 12.95
N GLN A 43 1.35 -1.22 13.07
CA GLN A 43 0.48 -1.54 11.94
C GLN A 43 0.13 -0.28 11.15
N ARG A 44 -0.07 -0.46 9.84
CA ARG A 44 -0.42 0.62 8.91
C ARG A 44 -1.59 0.15 8.06
N ILE A 45 -2.65 0.95 8.00
CA ILE A 45 -3.78 0.70 7.11
C ILE A 45 -3.92 1.85 6.12
N VAL A 46 -4.19 1.54 4.86
CA VAL A 46 -4.58 2.54 3.87
C VAL A 46 -6.06 2.85 4.09
N VAL A 47 -6.34 4.09 4.45
CA VAL A 47 -7.71 4.59 4.68
C VAL A 47 -8.40 4.88 3.36
N GLY A 48 -7.65 5.41 2.38
CA GLY A 48 -8.18 5.72 1.05
C GLY A 48 -7.09 6.20 0.10
N ARG A 49 -7.41 6.17 -1.20
CA ARG A 49 -6.57 6.69 -2.29
C ARG A 49 -7.30 7.85 -2.98
N PHE A 50 -6.52 8.84 -3.43
CA PHE A 50 -6.96 10.11 -3.96
C PHE A 50 -6.15 10.44 -5.21
N ARG A 51 -6.80 11.16 -6.14
CA ARG A 51 -6.16 11.61 -7.37
C ARG A 51 -5.27 12.84 -7.15
N LYS A 52 -5.68 13.75 -6.27
CA LYS A 52 -4.94 14.98 -5.95
C LYS A 52 -4.47 14.95 -4.50
N GLY A 53 -3.28 15.49 -4.25
CA GLY A 53 -2.74 15.60 -2.89
C GLY A 53 -3.55 16.54 -2.00
N ASN A 54 -4.14 17.59 -2.59
CA ASN A 54 -4.99 18.53 -1.86
C ASN A 54 -6.26 17.86 -1.30
N ASP A 55 -6.91 16.99 -2.10
CA ASP A 55 -8.09 16.25 -1.67
C ASP A 55 -7.73 15.29 -0.51
N ALA A 56 -6.52 14.69 -0.57
CA ALA A 56 -6.02 13.85 0.52
C ALA A 56 -5.75 14.66 1.80
N ASP A 57 -5.16 15.86 1.70
CA ASP A 57 -4.89 16.73 2.87
C ASP A 57 -6.18 17.22 3.53
N GLU A 58 -7.16 17.65 2.72
CA GLU A 58 -8.49 18.06 3.21
C GLU A 58 -9.17 16.91 3.96
N HIS A 59 -9.06 15.70 3.42
CA HIS A 59 -9.61 14.51 4.06
C HIS A 59 -8.87 14.18 5.37
N VAL A 60 -7.54 14.28 5.41
CA VAL A 60 -6.78 14.14 6.67
C VAL A 60 -7.20 15.19 7.70
N ARG A 61 -7.44 16.43 7.31
CA ARG A 61 -7.92 17.49 8.21
C ARG A 61 -9.26 17.12 8.82
N SER A 62 -10.17 16.56 8.04
CA SER A 62 -11.47 16.06 8.52
C SER A 62 -11.29 14.85 9.44
N LEU A 63 -10.42 13.90 9.09
CA LEU A 63 -10.12 12.72 9.92
C LEU A 63 -9.50 13.10 11.26
N ARG A 64 -8.63 14.11 11.32
CA ARG A 64 -8.04 14.62 12.57
C ARG A 64 -9.09 15.27 13.48
N LYS A 65 -10.13 15.89 12.93
CA LYS A 65 -11.25 16.43 13.73
C LYS A 65 -12.09 15.32 14.33
N LEU A 66 -12.32 14.25 13.59
CA LEU A 66 -13.12 13.10 14.04
C LEU A 66 -12.35 12.21 15.01
N ILE A 67 -11.05 12.03 14.77
CA ILE A 67 -10.16 11.14 15.52
C ILE A 67 -8.85 11.89 15.80
N PRO A 68 -8.82 12.78 16.81
CA PRO A 68 -7.65 13.61 17.12
C PRO A 68 -6.45 12.79 17.60
N GLN A 69 -6.69 11.61 18.17
CA GLN A 69 -5.64 10.67 18.58
C GLN A 69 -5.11 9.80 17.43
N GLY A 70 -5.75 9.88 16.26
CA GLY A 70 -5.36 9.10 15.09
C GLY A 70 -4.18 9.74 14.38
N GLU A 71 -3.14 8.96 14.13
CA GLU A 71 -2.01 9.41 13.32
C GLU A 71 -2.28 9.07 11.85
N PHE A 72 -2.53 10.11 11.06
CA PHE A 72 -2.80 10.03 9.63
C PHE A 72 -1.66 10.69 8.85
N ILE A 73 -1.16 9.96 7.85
CA ILE A 73 -0.04 10.36 7.00
C ILE A 73 -0.50 10.30 5.55
N VAL A 74 -0.28 11.37 4.80
CA VAL A 74 -0.44 11.37 3.34
C VAL A 74 0.85 10.85 2.71
N MET A 75 0.73 9.84 1.87
CA MET A 75 1.85 9.24 1.15
C MET A 75 1.58 9.29 -0.36
N PHE A 76 2.64 9.44 -1.14
CA PHE A 76 2.57 9.33 -2.60
C PHE A 76 3.04 7.92 -2.99
N ASP A 77 2.13 7.13 -3.55
CA ASP A 77 2.31 5.77 -4.02
C ASP A 77 1.77 5.66 -5.45
N PRO A 78 2.63 5.79 -6.48
CA PRO A 78 2.19 5.81 -7.88
C PRO A 78 1.62 4.48 -8.41
N GLY A 79 1.55 3.45 -7.57
CA GLY A 79 1.22 2.09 -7.99
C GLY A 79 2.43 1.48 -8.69
N ASP A 80 2.93 0.39 -8.13
CA ASP A 80 4.13 -0.29 -8.58
C ASP A 80 4.11 -0.54 -10.10
N LEU A 81 5.07 0.04 -10.81
CA LEU A 81 5.28 -0.17 -12.25
C LEU A 81 5.86 -1.57 -12.54
N ALA A 82 6.16 -2.40 -11.54
CA ALA A 82 6.86 -3.68 -11.72
C ALA A 82 5.94 -4.87 -12.06
N SER A 83 5.04 -4.70 -13.03
CA SER A 83 4.56 -5.86 -13.78
C SER A 83 4.38 -5.48 -15.25
N ASN A 84 5.51 -5.29 -15.93
CA ASN A 84 5.63 -5.71 -17.32
C ASN A 84 7.10 -6.13 -17.56
N PRO A 85 7.37 -7.36 -18.03
CA PRO A 85 8.71 -7.87 -18.33
C PRO A 85 9.46 -7.06 -19.40
#